data_AF-A0ABD5K7W2-F1
#
_entry.id   AF-A0ABD5K7W2-F1
#
_cell.length_a   1.000
_cell.length_b   1.000
_cell.length_c   1.000
_cell.angle_alpha   90.00
_cell.angle_beta   90.00
_cell.angle_gamma   90.00
#
_symmetry.space_group_name_H-M   'P 1'
#
loop_
_entity.id
_entity.type
_entity.pdbx_description
1 polymer ?
#
loop_
_entity_poly.entity_id
_entity_poly.type
_entity_poly.pdbx_seq_one_letter_code
_entity_poly.pdbx_strand_id
1 'polypeptide(L)'
;MKHVYIIFSLLFIMLGIVIITISKMIEEVIPKLGYAAFQSAAAGSYTPSDYQVNFALNYWIGAICILGGVICLISTMNVVRNYIHEMNIRNKAFDETHNYDDTRELK
;
A
#
# COMPACT_ATOMS: atom_id res chain seq x y z
N MET A 1 17.33 -10.12 12.31
CA MET A 1 16.27 -9.11 12.10
C MET A 1 15.76 -9.01 10.66
N LYS A 2 16.58 -9.16 9.60
CA LYS A 2 16.11 -9.11 8.19
C LYS A 2 14.91 -10.02 7.88
N HIS A 3 14.91 -11.26 8.40
CA HIS A 3 13.79 -12.19 8.24
C HIS A 3 12.49 -11.69 8.88
N VAL A 4 12.56 -10.97 10.00
CA VAL A 4 11.38 -10.42 10.67
C VAL A 4 10.72 -9.35 9.80
N TYR A 5 11.49 -8.46 9.18
CA TYR A 5 10.97 -7.45 8.25
C TYR A 5 10.30 -8.08 7.02
N ILE A 6 10.88 -9.15 6.48
CA ILE A 6 10.28 -9.88 5.34
C ILE A 6 8.95 -10.51 5.76
N ILE A 7 8.91 -11.20 6.90
CA ILE A 7 7.68 -11.84 7.40
C ILE A 7 6.60 -10.77 7.64
N PHE A 8 6.95 -9.66 8.29
CA PHE A 8 6.00 -8.59 8.58
C PHE A 8 5.50 -7.91 7.29
N SER A 9 6.37 -7.70 6.31
CA SER A 9 6.02 -7.17 4.99
C SER A 9 5.01 -8.09 4.27
N LEU A 10 5.25 -9.40 4.27
CA LEU A 10 4.34 -10.37 3.68
C LEU A 10 2.98 -10.40 4.40
N LEU A 11 2.97 -10.33 5.74
CA LEU A 11 1.74 -10.24 6.51
C LEU A 11 0.96 -8.97 6.18
N PHE A 12 1.64 -7.84 5.98
CA PHE A 12 0.99 -6.58 5.63
C PHE A 12 0.37 -6.61 4.23
N ILE A 13 1.05 -7.24 3.27
CA ILE A 13 0.52 -7.47 1.92
C ILE A 13 -0.72 -8.38 1.99
N MET A 14 -0.63 -9.50 2.71
CA MET A 14 -1.74 -10.44 2.87
C MET A 14 -2.94 -9.77 3.54
N LEU A 15 -2.71 -8.96 4.59
CA LEU A 15 -3.76 -8.20 5.26
C LEU A 15 -4.45 -7.22 4.30
N GLY A 16 -3.68 -6.47 3.50
CA GLY A 16 -4.23 -5.55 2.51
C GLY A 16 -5.09 -6.25 1.46
N ILE A 17 -4.66 -7.42 0.98
CA ILE A 17 -5.45 -8.26 0.06
C ILE A 17 -6.77 -8.68 0.72
N VAL A 18 -6.72 -9.19 1.96
CA VAL A 18 -7.91 -9.62 2.70
C VAL A 18 -8.91 -8.48 2.89
N ILE A 19 -8.46 -7.28 3.24
CA ILE A 19 -9.33 -6.10 3.40
C ILE A 19 -10.08 -5.79 2.10
N ILE A 20 -9.37 -5.79 0.97
CA ILE A 20 -9.96 -5.53 -0.35
C ILE A 20 -10.96 -6.63 -0.72
N THR A 21 -10.58 -7.89 -0.54
CA THR A 21 -11.43 -9.04 -0.86
C THR A 21 -12.72 -9.04 -0.05
N ILE A 22 -12.64 -8.85 1.28
CA ILE A 22 -13.83 -8.80 2.13
C ILE A 22 -14.72 -7.62 1.74
N SER A 23 -14.14 -6.44 1.49
CA SER A 23 -14.91 -5.27 1.07
C SER A 23 -15.66 -5.52 -0.24
N LYS A 24 -15.02 -6.18 -1.21
CA LYS A 24 -15.66 -6.59 -2.48
C LYS A 24 -16.77 -7.61 -2.28
N MET A 25 -16.56 -8.62 -1.44
CA MET A 25 -17.61 -9.58 -1.12
C MET A 25 -18.82 -8.89 -0.49
N ILE A 26 -18.59 -7.96 0.45
CA ILE A 26 -19.67 -7.26 1.14
C ILE A 26 -20.44 -6.33 0.18
N GLU A 27 -19.76 -5.61 -0.73
CA GLU A 27 -20.42 -4.82 -1.79
C GLU A 27 -21.41 -5.64 -2.61
N GLU A 28 -21.08 -6.90 -2.88
CA GLU A 28 -21.92 -7.77 -3.70
C GLU A 28 -23.03 -8.44 -2.87
N VAL A 29 -22.75 -8.76 -1.61
CA VAL A 29 -23.66 -9.51 -0.73
C VAL A 29 -24.71 -8.60 -0.09
N ILE A 30 -24.37 -7.35 0.26
CA ILE A 30 -25.30 -6.44 0.93
C ILE A 30 -26.58 -6.18 0.12
N PRO A 31 -26.52 -5.86 -1.19
CA PRO A 31 -27.73 -5.67 -1.98
C PRO A 31 -28.61 -6.93 -2.00
N LYS A 32 -28.00 -8.11 -2.13
CA LYS A 32 -28.70 -9.41 -2.14
C LYS A 32 -29.38 -9.69 -0.79
N LEU A 33 -28.71 -9.39 0.32
CA LEU A 33 -29.29 -9.48 1.66
C LEU A 33 -30.41 -8.47 1.86
N GLY A 34 -30.23 -7.23 1.38
CA GLY A 34 -31.25 -6.19 1.39
C GLY A 34 -32.51 -6.61 0.64
N TYR A 35 -32.35 -7.28 -0.50
CA TYR A 35 -33.47 -7.83 -1.27
C TYR A 35 -34.20 -8.96 -0.52
N ALA A 36 -33.45 -9.89 0.09
CA ALA A 36 -34.04 -10.95 0.90
C ALA A 36 -34.82 -10.41 2.11
N ALA A 37 -34.26 -9.40 2.80
CA ALA A 37 -34.91 -8.71 3.90
C ALA A 37 -36.16 -7.94 3.44
N PHE A 38 -36.08 -7.24 2.31
CA PHE A 38 -37.21 -6.55 1.68
C PHE A 38 -38.36 -7.51 1.35
N GLN A 39 -38.07 -8.64 0.70
CA GLN A 39 -39.08 -9.66 0.41
C GLN A 39 -39.70 -10.22 1.68
N SER A 40 -38.88 -10.45 2.72
CA SER A 40 -39.36 -10.95 4.02
C SER A 40 -40.24 -9.92 4.73
N ALA A 41 -40.00 -8.63 4.52
CA ALA A 41 -40.78 -7.53 5.09
C ALA A 41 -42.05 -7.19 4.29
N ALA A 42 -42.25 -7.81 3.11
CA ALA A 42 -43.33 -7.48 2.16
C ALA A 42 -43.45 -5.97 1.88
N ALA A 43 -42.32 -5.25 1.91
CA ALA A 43 -42.29 -3.83 1.60
C ALA A 43 -42.59 -3.62 0.10
N GLY A 44 -43.13 -2.45 -0.26
CA GLY A 44 -43.71 -2.23 -1.59
C GLY A 44 -42.72 -2.23 -2.75
N SER A 45 -41.64 -1.45 -2.68
CA SER A 45 -40.65 -1.31 -3.76
C SER A 45 -39.21 -1.43 -3.26
N TYR A 46 -38.38 -2.21 -3.95
CA TYR A 46 -36.95 -2.38 -3.66
C TYR A 46 -36.08 -1.63 -4.67
N THR A 47 -35.13 -0.85 -4.17
CA THR A 47 -34.10 -0.21 -4.99
C THR A 47 -32.71 -0.67 -4.52
N PRO A 48 -31.92 -1.37 -5.36
CA PRO A 48 -30.59 -1.85 -4.97
C PRO A 48 -29.61 -0.72 -4.58
N SER A 49 -29.80 0.50 -5.11
CA SER A 49 -28.98 1.67 -4.80
C SER A 49 -29.02 2.06 -3.33
N ASP A 50 -30.13 1.78 -2.65
CA ASP A 50 -30.34 2.17 -1.25
C ASP A 50 -29.51 1.31 -0.29
N TYR A 51 -28.95 0.20 -0.80
CA TYR A 51 -28.09 -0.74 -0.09
C TYR A 51 -26.64 -0.70 -0.57
N GLN A 52 -26.27 0.26 -1.43
CA GLN A 52 -24.88 0.42 -1.81
C GLN A 52 -24.06 0.96 -0.64
N VAL A 53 -22.97 0.28 -0.33
CA VAL A 53 -22.03 0.69 0.72
C VAL A 53 -20.74 1.14 0.07
N ASN A 54 -20.26 2.31 0.48
CA ASN A 54 -19.03 2.87 -0.03
C ASN A 54 -17.83 2.35 0.77
N PHE A 55 -17.05 1.45 0.18
CA PHE A 55 -15.80 0.93 0.76
C PHE A 55 -14.54 1.60 0.21
N ALA A 56 -14.63 2.80 -0.37
CA ALA A 56 -13.48 3.52 -0.90
C ALA A 56 -12.35 3.66 0.13
N LEU A 57 -12.68 3.95 1.39
CA LEU A 57 -11.70 4.02 2.48
C LEU A 57 -11.00 2.67 2.72
N ASN A 58 -11.75 1.56 2.70
CA ASN A 58 -11.18 0.23 2.85
C ASN A 58 -10.24 -0.12 1.70
N TYR A 59 -10.57 0.28 0.47
CA TYR A 59 -9.69 0.12 -0.68
C TYR A 59 -8.41 0.94 -0.55
N TRP A 60 -8.52 2.19 -0.09
CA TRP A 60 -7.34 3.01 0.17
C TRP A 60 -6.44 2.41 1.25
N ILE A 61 -7.02 1.95 2.37
CA ILE A 61 -6.27 1.31 3.46
C ILE A 61 -5.60 0.01 2.97
N GLY A 62 -6.33 -0.82 2.23
CA GLY A 62 -5.80 -2.06 1.66
C GLY A 62 -4.67 -1.79 0.66
N ALA A 63 -4.84 -0.80 -0.22
CA ALA A 63 -3.81 -0.40 -1.19
C ALA A 63 -2.55 0.14 -0.51
N ILE A 64 -2.68 0.98 0.53
CA ILE A 64 -1.55 1.50 1.31
C ILE A 64 -0.84 0.35 2.04
N CYS A 65 -1.57 -0.64 2.56
CA CYS A 65 -0.97 -1.83 3.17
C CYS A 65 -0.13 -2.62 2.16
N ILE A 66 -0.67 -2.88 0.97
CA ILE A 66 0.05 -3.61 -0.08
C ILE A 66 1.29 -2.82 -0.51
N LEU A 67 1.15 -1.52 -0.80
CA LEU A 67 2.26 -0.64 -1.20
C LEU A 67 3.36 -0.60 -0.14
N GLY A 68 3.01 -0.36 1.13
CA GLY A 68 3.97 -0.32 2.22
C GLY A 68 4.71 -1.64 2.40
N GLY A 69 3.98 -2.75 2.31
CA GLY A 69 4.56 -4.09 2.34
C GLY A 69 5.55 -4.31 1.20
N VAL A 70 5.16 -4.04 -0.05
CA VAL A 70 6.01 -4.22 -1.24
C VAL A 70 7.27 -3.34 -1.18
N ILE A 71 7.15 -2.06 -0.81
CA ILE A 71 8.28 -1.14 -0.68
C ILE A 71 9.28 -1.65 0.37
N CYS A 72 8.78 -2.13 1.51
CA CYS A 72 9.62 -2.71 2.56
C CYS A 72 10.38 -3.96 2.07
N LEU A 73 9.70 -4.81 1.29
CA LEU A 73 10.26 -6.02 0.70
C LEU A 73 11.40 -5.67 -0.27
N ILE A 74 11.16 -4.73 -1.20
CA ILE A 74 12.14 -4.23 -2.17
C ILE A 74 13.35 -3.61 -1.46
N SER A 75 13.12 -2.77 -0.45
CA SER A 75 14.19 -2.11 0.32
C SER A 75 15.08 -3.09 1.10
N THR A 76 14.56 -4.30 1.37
CA THR A 76 15.31 -5.35 2.06
C THR A 76 16.18 -6.16 1.11
N MET A 77 15.95 -6.08 -0.21
CA MET A 77 16.76 -6.77 -1.22
C MET A 77 18.19 -6.21 -1.26
N ASN A 78 19.18 -7.12 -1.24
CA ASN A 78 20.60 -6.73 -1.22
C ASN A 78 21.00 -5.94 -2.48
N VAL A 79 20.38 -6.22 -3.63
CA VAL A 79 20.61 -5.49 -4.90
C VAL A 79 20.27 -4.01 -4.74
N VAL A 80 19.09 -3.70 -4.20
CA VAL A 80 18.63 -2.33 -3.98
C VAL A 80 19.52 -1.61 -2.97
N ARG A 81 19.92 -2.30 -1.89
CA ARG A 81 20.87 -1.74 -0.92
C ARG A 81 22.22 -1.42 -1.55
N ASN A 82 22.72 -2.28 -2.44
CA ASN A 82 23.98 -2.05 -3.11
C ASN A 82 23.92 -0.85 -4.05
N TYR A 83 22.83 -0.71 -4.82
CA TYR A 83 22.60 0.47 -5.67
C TYR A 83 22.53 1.77 -4.85
N ILE A 84 21.79 1.77 -3.73
CA ILE A 84 21.71 2.94 -2.84
C ILE A 84 23.08 3.28 -2.27
N HIS A 85 23.86 2.26 -1.88
CA HIS A 85 25.19 2.46 -1.34
C HIS A 85 26.14 3.09 -2.36
N GLU A 86 26.17 2.57 -3.58
CA GLU A 86 26.97 3.14 -4.67
C GLU A 86 26.58 4.58 -5.00
N MET A 87 25.27 4.87 -5.06
CA MET A 87 24.78 6.24 -5.26
C MET A 87 25.31 7.18 -4.19
N ASN A 88 25.29 6.77 -2.93
CA ASN A 88 25.72 7.61 -1.82
C ASN A 88 27.23 7.88 -1.87
N ILE A 89 28.05 6.90 -2.27
CA ILE A 89 29.49 7.08 -2.47
C ILE A 89 29.74 8.09 -3.60
N ARG A 90 29.06 7.95 -4.74
CA ARG A 90 29.19 8.87 -5.88
C ARG A 90 28.76 10.30 -5.50
N ASN A 91 27.67 10.44 -4.74
CA ASN A 91 27.20 11.74 -4.30
C ASN A 91 28.21 12.42 -3.38
N LYS A 92 28.77 11.67 -2.42
CA LYS A 92 29.80 12.19 -1.52
C LYS A 92 31.06 12.62 -2.28
N ALA A 93 31.51 11.83 -3.26
CA ALA A 93 32.65 12.19 -4.11
C ALA A 93 32.37 13.47 -4.92
N PHE A 94 31.15 13.65 -5.43
CA PHE A 94 30.74 14.86 -6.12
C PHE A 94 30.79 16.09 -5.20
N ASP A 95 30.23 16.00 -3.99
CA ASP A 95 30.24 17.07 -3.00
C ASP A 95 31.67 17.48 -2.58
N GLU A 96 32.55 16.50 -2.32
CA GLU A 96 33.95 16.76 -1.96
C GLU A 96 34.72 17.45 -3.10
N THR A 97 34.45 17.08 -4.36
CA THR A 97 35.09 17.69 -5.53
C THR A 97 34.63 19.14 -5.72
N HIS A 98 33.33 19.41 -5.56
CA HIS A 98 32.77 20.76 -5.63
C HIS A 98 33.31 21.68 -4.52
N ASN A 99 33.39 21.18 -3.28
CA ASN A 99 33.89 21.97 -2.14
C ASN A 99 35.39 22.28 -2.25
N TYR A 100 36.16 21.34 -2.83
CA TYR A 100 37.58 21.56 -3.14
C TYR A 100 37.80 22.64 -4.21
N ASP A 101 36.94 22.72 -5.22
CA ASP A 101 37.05 23.72 -6.28
C ASP A 101 36.70 25.13 -5.77
N ASP A 102 35.62 25.25 -4.99
CA ASP A 102 35.17 26.51 -4.37
C ASP A 102 36.22 27.11 -3.41
N THR A 103 36.91 26.26 -2.64
CA THR A 103 38.01 26.69 -1.76
C THR A 103 39.29 27.08 -2.51
N ARG A 104 39.44 26.68 -3.78
CA ARG A 104 40.57 27.07 -4.65
C ARG A 104 40.36 28.43 -5.28
N GLU A 105 39.13 28.78 -5.66
CA GLU A 105 38.81 30.08 -6.26
C GLU A 105 38.88 31.25 -5.25
N LEU A 106 38.85 30.95 -3.95
CA LEU A 106 38.96 31.92 -2.86
C LEU A 106 40.41 32.29 -2.47
N LYS A 107 41.44 31.72 -3.12
CA LYS A 107 42.85 31.92 -2.76
C LYS A 107 43.66 32.56 -3.88
#